data_AF-A0A3D3UIY7-F1
#
_entry.id   AF-A0A3D3UIY7-F1
#
_cell.length_a   1.000
_cell.length_b   1.000
_cell.length_c   1.000
_cell.angle_alpha   90.00
_cell.angle_beta   90.00
_cell.angle_gamma   90.00
#
_symmetry.space_group_name_H-M   'P 1'
#
loop_
_entity.id
_entity.type
_entity.pdbx_description
1 polymer ?
#
loop_
_entity_poly.entity_id
_entity_poly.type
_entity_poly.pdbx_seq_one_letter_code
_entity_poly.pdbx_strand_id
1 'polypeptide(L)' 'MQAFQDALDETALAVEALLTELLPLSRDPESRLFEAIRYSALDGGKRMRPFLVTASAALF' A
#
# COMPACT_ATOMS: atom_id res chain seq x y z
N MET A 1 -16.02 15.46 -9.40
CA MET A 1 -15.43 15.20 -8.07
C MET A 1 -15.24 13.69 -7.83
N GLN A 2 -16.17 12.84 -8.31
CA GLN A 2 -16.07 11.38 -8.23
C GLN A 2 -14.78 10.79 -8.82
N ALA A 3 -14.40 11.16 -10.05
CA ALA A 3 -13.23 10.60 -10.73
C ALA A 3 -11.88 10.76 -9.97
N PHE A 4 -11.73 11.82 -9.17
CA PHE A 4 -10.53 11.99 -8.34
C PHE A 4 -10.51 11.03 -7.14
N GLN A 5 -11.68 10.84 -6.51
CA GLN A 5 -11.82 9.89 -5.42
C GLN A 5 -11.61 8.46 -5.90
N ASP A 6 -12.17 8.11 -7.07
CA ASP A 6 -11.99 6.80 -7.70
C ASP A 6 -10.50 6.52 -7.96
N ALA A 7 -9.76 7.49 -8.52
CA ALA A 7 -8.32 7.33 -8.78
C ALA A 7 -7.47 7.18 -7.50
N LEU A 8 -7.86 7.85 -6.41
CA LEU A 8 -7.25 7.67 -5.10
C LEU A 8 -7.47 6.26 -4.57
N ASP A 9 -8.71 5.78 -4.63
CA ASP A 9 -9.10 4.48 -4.10
C ASP A 9 -8.47 3.34 -4.92
N GLU A 10 -8.44 3.45 -6.25
CA GLU A 10 -7.75 2.51 -7.14
C GLU A 10 -6.26 2.42 -6.82
N THR A 11 -5.59 3.56 -6.63
CA THR A 11 -4.17 3.55 -6.27
C THR A 11 -3.94 2.96 -4.88
N ALA A 12 -4.80 3.26 -3.91
CA ALA A 12 -4.71 2.70 -2.58
C ALA A 12 -4.84 1.16 -2.61
N LEU A 13 -5.83 0.64 -3.34
CA LEU A 13 -6.03 -0.81 -3.51
C LEU A 13 -4.83 -1.48 -4.19
N ALA A 14 -4.31 -0.90 -5.27
CA ALA A 14 -3.15 -1.45 -5.97
C ALA A 14 -1.90 -1.51 -5.08
N VAL A 15 -1.66 -0.46 -4.29
CA VAL A 15 -0.51 -0.38 -3.38
C VAL A 15 -0.67 -1.35 -2.22
N GLU A 16 -1.85 -1.52 -1.66
CA GLU A 16 -2.10 -2.49 -0.59
C GLU A 16 -1.93 -3.93 -1.05
N ALA A 17 -2.39 -4.25 -2.27
CA ALA A 17 -2.17 -5.55 -2.87
C ALA A 17 -0.65 -5.82 -3.03
N LEU A 18 0.09 -4.86 -3.56
CA LEU A 18 1.55 -4.98 -3.73
C LEU A 18 2.28 -5.11 -2.39
N LEU A 19 1.95 -4.28 -1.39
CA LEU A 19 2.58 -4.37 -0.06
C LEU A 19 2.27 -5.70 0.63
N THR A 20 1.08 -6.26 0.40
CA THR A 20 0.69 -7.57 0.95
C THR A 20 1.56 -8.69 0.39
N GLU A 21 1.88 -8.62 -0.91
CA GLU A 21 2.77 -9.57 -1.59
C GLU A 21 4.24 -9.41 -1.14
N LEU A 22 4.73 -8.18 -1.04
CA LEU A 22 6.12 -7.87 -0.70
C LEU A 22 6.48 -8.15 0.77
N LEU A 23 5.50 -8.16 1.68
CA LEU A 23 5.72 -8.35 3.11
C LEU A 23 5.18 -9.71 3.59
N PRO A 24 5.71 -10.86 3.17
CA PRO A 24 5.11 -12.16 3.48
C PRO A 24 5.05 -12.45 4.99
N LEU A 25 4.09 -13.29 5.40
CA LEU A 25 4.10 -13.89 6.73
C LEU A 25 5.20 -14.95 6.79
N SER A 26 6.14 -14.79 7.71
CA SER A 26 7.19 -15.77 7.99
C SER A 26 6.80 -16.64 9.18
N ARG A 27 7.22 -17.92 9.16
CA ARG A 27 7.13 -18.84 10.31
C ARG A 27 8.49 -19.02 11.00
N ASP A 28 9.46 -18.21 10.63
CA ASP A 28 10.82 -18.24 11.16
C ASP A 28 10.86 -17.58 12.55
N PRO A 29 11.99 -17.65 13.28
CA PRO A 29 12.12 -17.05 14.61
C PRO A 29 11.75 -15.56 14.67
N GLU A 30 11.90 -14.84 13.57
CA GLU A 30 11.56 -13.44 13.39
C GLU A 30 10.11 -13.17 12.98
N SER A 31 9.24 -14.18 12.97
CA SER A 31 7.80 -14.06 12.61
C SER A 31 7.10 -12.88 13.28
N ARG A 32 7.32 -12.66 14.58
CA ARG A 32 6.75 -11.54 15.33
C ARG A 32 7.17 -10.16 14.81
N LEU A 33 8.39 -10.02 14.28
CA LEU A 33 8.86 -8.78 13.65
C LEU A 33 8.12 -8.54 12.33
N PHE A 34 8.00 -9.57 11.49
CA PHE A 34 7.26 -9.49 10.24
C PHE A 34 5.77 -9.18 10.46
N GLU A 35 5.15 -9.77 11.48
CA GLU A 35 3.78 -9.43 11.89
C GLU A 35 3.64 -7.96 12.28
N ALA A 36 4.58 -7.42 13.07
CA ALA A 36 4.57 -6.01 13.46
C ALA A 36 4.75 -5.06 12.26
N ILE A 37 5.65 -5.39 11.33
CA ILE A 37 5.85 -4.62 10.09
C ILE A 37 4.58 -4.64 9.25
N ARG A 38 3.98 -5.82 9.04
CA ARG A 38 2.72 -5.96 8.29
C ARG A 38 1.59 -5.17 8.94
N TYR A 39 1.47 -5.25 10.26
CA TYR A 39 0.47 -4.49 11.01
C TYR A 39 0.59 -3.00 10.70
N SER A 40 1.78 -2.40 10.85
CA SER A 40 1.95 -0.97 10.61
C SER A 40 1.87 -0.58 9.13
N ALA A 41 2.36 -1.40 8.21
CA ALA A 41 2.35 -1.08 6.78
C ALA A 41 0.96 -1.22 6.14
N LEU A 42 0.17 -2.20 6.61
CA LEU A 42 -1.15 -2.57 6.07
C LEU A 42 -2.32 -2.03 6.93
N ASP A 43 -2.08 -1.19 7.93
CA ASP A 43 -3.12 -0.51 8.75
C ASP A 43 -4.02 0.48 7.95
N GLY A 44 -3.94 0.45 6.63
CA GLY A 44 -4.68 1.33 5.74
C GLY A 44 -4.12 2.76 5.66
N GLY A 45 -5.04 3.71 5.48
CA GLY A 45 -4.75 5.13 5.33
C GLY A 45 -4.98 5.64 3.92
N LYS A 46 -4.87 6.96 3.72
CA LYS A 46 -5.24 7.62 2.45
C LYS A 46 -4.30 7.35 1.26
N ARG A 47 -3.18 6.63 1.50
CA ARG A 47 -2.11 6.32 0.51
C ARG A 47 -1.73 7.49 -0.42
N MET A 48 -1.72 8.72 0.13
CA MET A 48 -1.45 9.95 -0.63
C MET A 48 -0.06 9.97 -1.27
N ARG A 49 0.97 9.45 -0.59
CA ARG A 49 2.33 9.42 -1.14
C ARG A 49 2.40 8.50 -2.38
N PRO A 50 1.93 7.23 -2.31
CA PRO A 50 1.81 6.40 -3.50
C PRO A 50 1.02 7.04 -4.64
N PHE A 51 -0.15 7.64 -4.36
CA PHE A 51 -0.95 8.33 -5.37
C PHE A 51 -0.19 9.46 -6.06
N LEU A 52 0.49 10.32 -5.30
CA LEU A 52 1.26 11.41 -5.89
C LEU A 52 2.39 10.89 -6.78
N VAL A 53 3.03 9.79 -6.41
CA VAL A 53 4.10 9.17 -7.22
C VAL A 53 3.53 8.62 -8.53
N THR A 54 2.48 7.82 -8.48
CA THR A 54 1.90 7.19 -9.69
C THR A 54 1.25 8.22 -10.61
N ALA A 55 0.49 9.17 -10.05
CA ALA A 55 -0.14 10.23 -10.81
C ALA A 55 0.90 11.13 -11.48
N SER A 56 1.99 11.48 -10.77
CA SER A 56 3.08 12.27 -11.36
C SER A 56 3.81 11.51 -12.46
N ALA A 57 4.04 10.20 -12.29
CA ALA A 57 4.65 9.36 -13.30
C ALA A 57 3.79 9.28 -14.57
N ALA A 58 2.46 9.25 -14.44
CA ALA A 58 1.53 9.19 -15.57
C ALA A 58 1.45 10.49 -16.41
N LEU A 59 2.03 11.59 -15.92
CA LEU A 59 2.08 12.87 -16.66
C LEU A 59 3.21 12.93 -17.70
N PHE A 60 4.15 11.99 -17.68
CA PHE A 60 5.34 11.94 -18.53
C PHE A 60 5.42 10.61 -19.28
#